data_AF-A0A429DTN6-F1
#
_entry.id   AF-A0A429DTN6-F1
#
_cell.length_a   1.000
_cell.length_b   1.000
_cell.length_c   1.000
_cell.angle_alpha   90.00
_cell.angle_beta   90.00
_cell.angle_gamma   90.00
#
_symmetry.space_group_name_H-M   'P 1'
#
loop_
_entity.id
_entity.type
_entity.pdbx_description
1 polymer ?
#
loop_
_entity_poly.entity_id
_entity_poly.type
_entity_poly.pdbx_seq_one_letter_code
_entity_poly.pdbx_strand_id
1 'polypeptide(L)' 'MGEQLTLPVPETLEAVYAVASTAPVTADLARTEIARRIEPPLRDLTLGMLDSPMVTLDQRPAADWPPLPT' A
#
# COMPACT_ATOMS: atom_id res chain seq x y z
N MET A 1 -22.73 28.58 3.43
CA MET A 1 -23.24 27.50 2.58
C MET A 1 -22.06 26.96 1.79
N GLY A 2 -21.65 25.71 2.03
CA GLY A 2 -20.53 25.10 1.30
C GLY A 2 -21.02 24.54 -0.03
N GLU A 3 -20.33 24.86 -1.13
CA GLU A 3 -20.61 24.28 -2.44
C GLU A 3 -20.37 22.76 -2.39
N GLN A 4 -21.37 22.00 -2.80
CA GLN A 4 -21.25 20.55 -2.93
C GLN A 4 -20.49 20.23 -4.21
N LEU A 5 -19.19 20.01 -4.09
CA LEU A 5 -18.34 19.54 -5.19
C LEU A 5 -18.64 18.06 -5.46
N THR A 6 -19.31 17.78 -6.58
CA THR A 6 -19.53 16.39 -7.04
C THR A 6 -18.32 15.99 -7.87
N LEU A 7 -17.34 15.36 -7.22
CA LEU A 7 -16.20 14.76 -7.91
C LEU A 7 -16.62 13.38 -8.44
N PRO A 8 -16.39 13.07 -9.73
CA PRO A 8 -16.59 11.72 -10.23
C PRO A 8 -15.61 10.80 -9.51
N VAL A 9 -16.13 9.95 -8.61
CA VAL A 9 -15.33 8.91 -7.99
C VAL A 9 -15.19 7.80 -9.03
N PRO A 10 -13.98 7.49 -9.51
CA PRO A 10 -13.80 6.36 -10.39
C PRO A 10 -14.29 5.08 -9.68
N GLU A 11 -14.99 4.22 -10.41
CA GLU A 11 -15.53 2.95 -9.87
C GLU A 11 -14.43 2.05 -9.29
N THR A 12 -13.18 2.25 -9.72
CA THR A 12 -11.99 1.58 -9.20
C THR A 12 -10.94 2.63 -8.83
N LEU A 13 -10.54 2.63 -7.56
CA LEU A 13 -9.44 3.45 -7.07
C LEU A 13 -8.18 2.58 -6.98
N GLU A 14 -7.20 2.86 -7.84
CA GLU A 14 -5.89 2.23 -7.82
C GLU A 14 -4.88 3.21 -7.20
N ALA A 15 -4.07 2.72 -6.25
CA ALA A 15 -3.01 3.49 -5.63
C ALA A 15 -1.72 2.66 -5.63
N VAL A 16 -0.64 3.23 -6.16
CA VAL A 16 0.69 2.62 -6.18
C VAL A 16 1.59 3.37 -5.20
N TYR A 17 2.10 2.67 -4.21
CA TYR A 17 3.08 3.18 -3.26
C TYR A 17 4.44 2.54 -3.53
N ALA A 18 5.42 3.36 -3.93
CA ALA A 18 6.79 2.90 -4.17
C ALA A 18 7.68 3.27 -2.98
N VAL A 19 8.43 2.30 -2.45
CA VAL A 19 9.38 2.49 -1.35
C VAL A 19 10.71 1.86 -1.75
N ALA A 20 11.80 2.64 -1.68
CA ALA A 20 13.14 2.11 -1.88
C ALA A 20 13.56 1.25 -0.68
N SER A 21 14.04 0.03 -0.94
CA SER A 21 14.56 -0.88 0.07
C SER A 21 15.87 -1.50 -0.40
N THR A 22 16.79 -1.74 0.53
CA THR A 22 18.06 -2.44 0.29
C THR A 22 17.94 -3.96 0.49
N ALA A 23 16.81 -4.43 1.02
CA ALA A 23 16.53 -5.84 1.25
C ALA A 23 15.11 -6.20 0.78
N PRO A 24 14.89 -7.43 0.27
CA PRO A 24 13.55 -7.88 -0.08
C PRO A 24 12.67 -7.95 1.18
N VAL A 25 11.44 -7.47 1.05
CA VAL A 25 10.40 -7.53 2.07
C VAL A 25 9.53 -8.76 1.81
N THR A 26 9.54 -9.75 2.70
CA THR A 26 8.60 -10.87 2.59
C THR A 26 7.26 -10.51 3.21
N ALA A 27 6.18 -11.18 2.78
CA ALA A 27 4.86 -11.00 3.39
C ALA A 27 4.89 -11.30 4.90
N ASP A 28 5.62 -12.34 5.32
CA ASP A 28 5.75 -12.70 6.74
C ASP A 28 6.51 -11.64 7.56
N LEU A 29 7.57 -11.05 6.97
CA LEU A 29 8.30 -9.95 7.59
C LEU A 29 7.40 -8.72 7.76
N ALA A 30 6.63 -8.37 6.72
CA ALA A 30 5.68 -7.27 6.77
C ALA A 30 4.62 -7.48 7.86
N ARG A 31 4.00 -8.67 7.93
CA ARG A 31 3.04 -9.03 8.98
C ARG A 31 3.64 -8.91 10.37
N THR A 32 4.83 -9.45 10.56
CA THR A 32 5.55 -9.42 11.85
C THR A 32 5.81 -7.99 12.31
N GLU A 33 6.28 -7.15 11.39
CA GLU A 33 6.59 -5.76 11.72
C GLU A 33 5.32 -4.92 11.96
N ILE A 34 4.25 -5.15 11.22
CA ILE A 34 2.96 -4.48 11.46
C ILE A 34 2.39 -4.89 12.82
N ALA A 35 2.38 -6.19 13.13
CA ALA A 35 1.87 -6.69 14.40
C ALA A 35 2.65 -6.12 15.60
N ARG A 36 3.95 -5.88 15.42
CA ARG A 36 4.85 -5.34 16.44
C ARG A 36 4.76 -3.83 16.61
N ARG A 37 4.58 -3.06 15.53
CA ARG A 37 4.77 -1.60 15.55
C ARG A 37 3.48 -0.79 15.45
N ILE A 38 2.38 -1.40 15.00
CA ILE A 38 1.11 -0.70 14.78
C ILE A 38 0.12 -1.12 15.86
N GLU A 39 -0.55 -0.15 16.46
CA GLU A 39 -1.59 -0.39 17.47
C GLU A 39 -2.97 -0.60 16.82
N PRO A 40 -3.89 -1.32 17.48
CA PRO A 40 -5.30 -1.35 17.09
C PRO A 40 -5.95 0.04 17.09
N PRO A 41 -6.94 0.30 16.22
CA PRO A 41 -7.53 -0.63 15.25
C PRO A 41 -6.76 -0.69 13.91
N LEU A 42 -5.80 0.21 13.71
CA LEU A 42 -5.09 0.34 12.44
C LEU A 42 -4.31 -0.93 12.08
N ARG A 43 -3.77 -1.63 13.08
CA ARG A 43 -3.10 -2.92 12.91
C ARG A 43 -3.99 -3.91 12.18
N ASP A 44 -5.21 -4.10 12.69
CA ASP A 44 -6.10 -5.16 12.22
C ASP A 44 -6.62 -4.83 10.81
N LEU A 45 -6.89 -3.55 10.54
CA LEU A 45 -7.20 -3.06 9.19
C LEU A 45 -6.04 -3.32 8.23
N THR A 46 -4.82 -2.96 8.60
CA THR A 46 -3.63 -3.09 7.74
C THR A 46 -3.33 -4.55 7.44
N LEU A 47 -3.42 -5.43 8.43
CA LEU A 47 -3.26 -6.87 8.24
C LEU A 47 -4.34 -7.44 7.32
N GLY A 48 -5.61 -7.06 7.52
CA GLY A 48 -6.70 -7.47 6.64
C GLY A 48 -6.53 -6.98 5.19
N MET A 49 -5.99 -5.78 5.00
CA MET A 49 -5.64 -5.27 3.67
C MET A 49 -4.50 -6.07 3.03
N LEU A 50 -3.45 -6.42 3.78
CA LEU A 50 -2.36 -7.25 3.26
C LEU A 50 -2.82 -8.67 2.86
N ASP A 51 -3.85 -9.18 3.53
CA ASP A 51 -4.49 -10.46 3.19
C ASP A 51 -5.48 -10.35 2.02
N SER A 52 -5.78 -9.15 1.56
CA SER A 52 -6.73 -8.95 0.47
C SER A 52 -6.16 -9.41 -0.87
N PRO A 53 -6.92 -10.14 -1.69
CA PRO A 53 -6.52 -10.46 -3.06
C PRO A 53 -6.37 -9.21 -3.95
N MET A 54 -6.85 -8.05 -3.49
CA MET A 54 -6.73 -6.77 -4.18
C MET A 54 -5.42 -6.02 -3.88
N VAL A 55 -4.59 -6.53 -2.96
CA VAL A 55 -3.29 -5.93 -2.65
C VAL A 55 -2.18 -6.82 -3.20
N THR A 56 -1.37 -6.24 -4.07
CA THR A 56 -0.20 -6.90 -4.67
C THR A 56 1.08 -6.26 -4.18
N LEU A 57 2.01 -7.07 -3.68
CA LEU A 57 3.37 -6.64 -3.38
C LEU A 57 4.29 -7.02 -4.53
N ASP A 58 4.61 -6.05 -5.39
CA ASP A 58 5.59 -6.22 -6.46
C ASP A 58 6.97 -5.71 -6.01
N GLN A 59 8.00 -6.53 -6.20
CA GLN A 59 9.37 -6.24 -5.79
C GLN A 59 10.32 -6.58 -6.92
N ARG A 60 10.95 -5.54 -7.45
CA ARG A 60 11.84 -5.62 -8.61
C ARG A 60 13.00 -4.65 -8.40
N PRO A 61 14.19 -4.95 -8.97
CA PRO A 61 15.27 -3.97 -9.05
C PRO A 61 14.76 -2.61 -9.54
N ALA A 62 15.31 -1.52 -8.98
CA ALA A 62 14.89 -0.16 -9.34
C ALA A 62 15.00 0.12 -10.85
N ALA A 63 15.97 -0.51 -11.53
CA ALA A 63 16.16 -0.38 -12.97
C ALA A 63 15.02 -0.98 -13.81
N ASP A 64 14.17 -1.84 -13.24
CA ASP A 64 13.07 -2.51 -13.92
C ASP A 64 11.73 -1.75 -13.78
N TRP A 65 11.72 -0.67 -13.00
CA TRP A 65 10.55 0.21 -12.85
C TRP A 65 10.57 1.33 -13.90
N PRO A 66 9.39 1.75 -14.42
CA PRO A 66 9.33 3.00 -15.15
C PRO A 66 9.87 4.14 -14.27
N PRO A 67 10.47 5.18 -14.87
CA PRO A 67 10.97 6.32 -14.11
C PRO A 67 9.85 6.87 -13.23
N LEU A 68 10.13 6.95 -11.93
CA LEU A 68 9.18 7.51 -10.97
C LEU A 68 8.90 8.98 -11.35
N PRO A 69 7.65 9.45 -11.21
CA PRO A 69 7.34 10.85 -11.41
C PRO A 69 8.22 11.71 -10.47
N THR A 70 8.90 12.69 -11.06
CA THR A 70 9.72 13.69 -10.36
C THR A 70 8.86 14.79 -9.76
#